data_AF-A0A4Z1FBW7-F1
#
_entry.id   AF-A0A4Z1FBW7-F1
#
_cell.length_a   1.000
_cell.length_b   1.000
_cell.length_c   1.000
_cell.angle_alpha   90.00
_cell.angle_beta   90.00
_cell.angle_gamma   90.00
#
_symmetry.space_group_name_H-M   'P 1'
#
loop_
_entity.id
_entity.type
_entity.pdbx_description
1 polymer ?
#
loop_
_entity_poly.entity_id
_entity_poly.type
_entity_poly.pdbx_seq_one_letter_code
_entity_poly.pdbx_strand_id
1 'polypeptide(L)'
;MLLAMAGVMTYGFWKVGKGIREQNELAREKMWSRIHLIPLLTAETDRDLVRRHWADLKREKELLGSETSPYNSDRYVRPTYAVTPIQVTKD
;
A
#
# COMPACT_ATOMS: atom_id res chain seq x y z
N MET A 1 -4.23 -48.26 -20.53
CA MET A 1 -4.68 -46.84 -20.62
C MET A 1 -4.94 -46.24 -19.23
N LEU A 2 -5.90 -46.75 -18.44
CA LEU A 2 -6.26 -46.15 -17.14
C LEU A 2 -5.13 -46.13 -16.09
N LEU A 3 -4.36 -47.21 -15.96
CA LEU A 3 -3.24 -47.28 -15.00
C LEU A 3 -2.11 -46.29 -15.31
N ALA A 4 -1.81 -46.08 -16.59
CA ALA A 4 -0.81 -45.08 -17.02
C ALA A 4 -1.29 -43.66 -16.69
N MET A 5 -2.58 -43.37 -16.92
CA MET A 5 -3.18 -42.09 -16.56
C MET A 5 -3.17 -41.84 -15.05
N ALA A 6 -3.51 -42.87 -14.26
CA ALA A 6 -3.45 -42.80 -12.80
C ALA A 6 -2.00 -42.55 -12.30
N GLY A 7 -1.00 -43.18 -12.92
CA GLY A 7 0.41 -42.96 -12.61
C GLY A 7 0.88 -41.53 -12.91
N VAL A 8 0.49 -40.97 -14.06
CA VAL A 8 0.82 -39.58 -14.42
C VAL A 8 0.14 -38.58 -13.47
N MET A 9 -1.14 -38.80 -13.15
CA MET A 9 -1.87 -37.92 -12.24
C MET A 9 -1.27 -37.93 -10.83
N THR A 10 -1.00 -39.11 -10.27
CA THR A 10 -0.42 -39.23 -8.92
C THR A 10 0.96 -38.58 -8.83
N TYR A 11 1.81 -38.75 -9.84
CA TYR A 11 3.09 -38.04 -9.92
C TYR A 11 2.93 -36.52 -10.08
N GLY A 12 1.96 -36.08 -10.89
CA GLY A 12 1.61 -34.67 -11.06
C GLY A 12 1.19 -34.02 -9.74
N PHE A 13 0.27 -34.64 -9.00
CA PHE A 13 -0.18 -34.16 -7.69
C PHE A 13 0.95 -34.14 -6.65
N TRP A 14 1.84 -35.13 -6.67
CA TRP A 14 3.01 -35.14 -5.78
C TRP A 14 3.94 -33.95 -6.07
N LYS A 15 4.25 -33.68 -7.34
CA LYS A 15 5.10 -32.55 -7.75
C LYS A 15 4.47 -31.19 -7.42
N VAL A 16 3.15 -31.06 -7.63
CA VAL A 16 2.40 -29.84 -7.27
C VAL A 16 2.41 -29.62 -5.76
N GLY A 17 2.19 -30.67 -4.95
CA GLY A 17 2.25 -30.58 -3.50
C GLY A 17 3.60 -30.08 -2.99
N LYS A 18 4.70 -30.52 -3.61
CA LYS A 18 6.04 -30.00 -3.32
C LYS A 18 6.19 -28.52 -3.71
N GLY A 19 5.73 -28.14 -4.91
CA GLY A 19 5.79 -26.76 -5.38
C GLY A 19 4.98 -25.77 -4.53
N ILE A 20 3.80 -26.17 -4.05
CA ILE A 20 2.97 -25.34 -3.16
C ILE A 20 3.71 -25.02 -1.84
N ARG A 21 4.43 -25.99 -1.29
CA ARG A 21 5.22 -25.79 -0.07
C ARG A 21 6.33 -24.77 -0.31
N GLU A 22 7.06 -24.91 -1.41
CA GLU A 22 8.11 -23.96 -1.80
C GLU A 22 7.55 -22.54 -2.01
N GLN A 23 6.40 -22.40 -2.69
CA GLN A 23 5.74 -21.10 -2.86
C GLN A 23 5.30 -20.47 -1.53
N ASN A 24 4.83 -21.27 -0.57
CA ASN A 24 4.47 -20.78 0.75
C ASN A 24 5.69 -20.25 1.51
N GLU A 25 6.85 -20.93 1.40
CA GLU A 25 8.10 -20.43 2.00
C GLU A 25 8.53 -19.10 1.38
N LEU A 26 8.49 -18.99 0.04
CA LEU A 26 8.80 -17.74 -0.67
C LEU A 26 7.82 -16.61 -0.30
N ALA A 27 6.54 -16.92 -0.14
CA ALA A 27 5.54 -15.96 0.30
C ALA A 27 5.79 -15.50 1.75
N ARG A 28 6.25 -16.40 2.63
CA ARG A 28 6.69 -16.05 3.99
C ARG A 28 7.91 -15.14 3.94
N GLU A 29 8.94 -15.48 3.18
CA GLU A 29 10.12 -14.64 3.03
C GLU A 29 9.75 -13.23 2.54
N LYS A 30 8.91 -13.14 1.50
CA LYS A 30 8.37 -11.87 1.00
C LYS A 30 7.59 -11.10 2.06
N MET A 31 6.82 -11.78 2.90
CA MET A 31 6.07 -11.12 3.97
C MET A 31 7.02 -10.61 5.06
N TRP A 32 7.99 -11.42 5.46
CA TRP A 32 8.99 -11.05 6.45
C TRP A 32 9.84 -9.86 5.98
N SER A 33 10.27 -9.82 4.72
CA SER A 33 10.96 -8.64 4.19
C SER A 33 10.07 -7.40 4.24
N ARG A 34 8.78 -7.54 3.92
CA ARG A 34 7.82 -6.44 4.02
C ARG A 34 7.65 -5.94 5.46
N ILE A 35 7.51 -6.82 6.45
CA ILE A 35 7.33 -6.45 7.87
C ILE A 35 8.49 -5.57 8.35
N HIS A 36 9.71 -5.88 7.95
CA HIS A 36 10.89 -5.10 8.34
C HIS A 36 10.99 -3.74 7.63
N LEU A 37 10.45 -3.62 6.41
CA LEU A 37 10.51 -2.38 5.63
C LEU A 37 9.32 -1.44 5.88
N ILE A 38 8.15 -1.97 6.26
CA ILE A 38 6.93 -1.19 6.48
C ILE A 38 7.14 -0.01 7.43
N PRO A 39 7.80 -0.15 8.60
CA PRO A 39 7.95 0.95 9.54
C PRO A 39 8.69 2.15 8.94
N LEU A 40 9.75 1.89 8.15
CA LEU A 40 10.52 2.93 7.49
C LEU A 40 9.67 3.66 6.44
N LEU A 41 9.00 2.91 5.56
CA LEU A 41 8.16 3.47 4.50
C LEU A 41 6.95 4.23 5.07
N THR A 42 6.36 3.71 6.14
CA THR A 42 5.25 4.37 6.83
C THR A 42 5.71 5.68 7.47
N ALA A 43 6.89 5.71 8.08
CA ALA A 43 7.45 6.94 8.65
C ALA A 43 7.79 7.98 7.58
N GLU A 44 8.33 7.56 6.44
CA GLU A 44 8.62 8.45 5.32
C GLU A 44 7.33 9.05 4.72
N THR A 45 6.33 8.21 4.46
CA THR A 45 5.04 8.66 3.94
C THR A 45 4.31 9.57 4.92
N ASP A 46 4.34 9.28 6.22
CA ASP A 46 3.71 10.14 7.23
C ASP A 46 4.35 11.53 7.29
N ARG A 47 5.69 11.64 7.20
CA ARG A 47 6.39 12.93 7.10
C ARG A 47 5.96 13.74 5.88
N ASP A 48 5.85 13.12 4.71
CA ASP A 48 5.44 13.82 3.50
C ASP A 48 3.96 14.25 3.56
N LEU A 49 3.10 13.41 4.13
CA LEU A 49 1.68 13.74 4.33
C LEU A 49 1.50 14.94 5.26
N VAL A 50 2.20 14.96 6.40
CA VAL A 50 2.17 16.10 7.33
C VAL A 50 2.67 17.36 6.62
N ARG A 51 3.77 17.28 5.87
CA ARG A 51 4.31 18.43 5.12
C ARG A 51 3.28 19.02 4.16
N ARG A 52 2.57 18.18 3.40
CA ARG A 52 1.53 18.62 2.46
C ARG A 52 0.34 19.23 3.20
N HIS A 53 -0.12 18.57 4.27
CA HIS A 53 -1.25 19.04 5.07
C HIS A 53 -1.00 20.45 5.64
N TRP A 54 0.19 20.70 6.19
CA TRP A 54 0.54 22.02 6.73
C TRP A 54 0.66 23.09 5.64
N ALA A 55 1.16 22.71 4.45
CA ALA A 55 1.20 23.62 3.31
C ALA A 55 -0.20 24.00 2.82
N ASP A 56 -1.14 23.05 2.82
CA ASP A 56 -2.51 23.28 2.42
C ASP A 56 -3.27 24.13 3.45
N LEU A 57 -3.11 23.88 4.75
CA LEU A 57 -3.70 24.72 5.80
C LEU A 57 -3.18 26.17 5.75
N LYS A 58 -1.87 26.35 5.49
CA LYS A 58 -1.29 27.68 5.31
C LYS A 58 -1.90 28.39 4.10
N ARG A 59 -2.05 27.69 2.97
CA ARG A 59 -2.68 28.23 1.75
C ARG A 59 -4.15 28.58 1.98
N GLU A 60 -4.88 27.73 2.69
CA GLU A 60 -6.28 27.96 3.07
C GLU A 60 -6.41 29.23 3.93
N LYS A 61 -5.55 29.38 4.94
CA LYS A 61 -5.51 30.57 5.78
C LYS A 61 -5.20 31.85 5.01
N GLU A 62 -4.28 31.79 4.05
CA GLU A 62 -3.94 32.94 3.19
C GLU A 62 -5.09 33.35 2.27
N LEU A 63 -5.88 32.39 1.76
CA LEU A 63 -6.96 32.64 0.81
C LEU A 63 -8.32 32.92 1.47
N LEU A 64 -8.65 32.22 2.56
CA LEU A 64 -9.95 32.23 3.22
C LEU A 64 -9.92 32.91 4.60
N GLY A 65 -8.73 33.17 5.16
CA GLY A 65 -8.57 33.83 6.46
C GLY A 65 -8.78 32.92 7.69
N SER A 66 -9.18 31.66 7.49
CA SER A 66 -9.37 30.68 8.55
C SER A 66 -8.89 29.28 8.14
N GLU A 67 -8.65 28.43 9.13
CA GLU A 67 -8.40 26.99 8.97
C GLU A 67 -9.67 26.28 9.47
N THR A 68 -10.42 25.61 8.58
CA THR A 68 -11.68 24.96 8.98
C THR A 68 -11.61 23.44 8.86
N SER A 69 -12.04 22.74 9.90
CA SER A 69 -12.27 21.29 9.86
C SER A 69 -13.73 21.02 9.52
N PRO A 70 -14.04 20.22 8.48
CA PRO A 70 -15.41 19.77 8.20
C PRO A 70 -16.00 18.86 9.28
N TYR A 71 -15.17 18.34 10.19
CA TYR A 71 -15.56 17.37 11.20
C TYR A 71 -15.65 18.01 12.59
N ASN A 72 -16.71 17.67 13.32
CA ASN A 72 -16.96 18.13 14.69
C ASN A 72 -16.12 17.43 15.77
N SER A 73 -15.11 16.64 15.38
CA SER A 73 -14.27 15.87 16.29
C SER A 73 -12.81 16.31 16.18
N ASP A 74 -12.09 16.29 17.31
CA ASP A 74 -10.66 16.62 17.36
C ASP A 74 -9.73 15.55 16.76
N ARG A 75 -10.29 14.49 16.16
CA ARG A 75 -9.51 13.42 15.52
C ARG A 75 -8.95 13.92 14.19
N TYR A 76 -7.65 13.69 13.98
CA TYR A 76 -7.05 13.88 12.67
C TYR A 76 -7.66 12.96 11.62
N VAL A 77 -8.15 13.55 10.53
CA VAL A 77 -8.65 12.85 9.35
C VAL A 77 -7.77 13.22 8.17
N ARG A 78 -7.27 12.20 7.47
CA ARG A 78 -6.44 12.40 6.28
C ARG A 78 -7.30 13.01 5.16
N PRO A 79 -6.84 14.06 4.45
CA PRO A 79 -7.58 14.60 3.31
C PRO A 79 -7.76 13.54 2.21
N THR A 80 -9.00 13.34 1.75
CA THR A 80 -9.34 12.36 0.70
C THR A 80 -8.97 12.87 -0.70
N TYR A 81 -9.07 14.17 -0.92
CA TYR A 81 -8.81 14.81 -2.20
C TYR A 81 -7.70 15.85 -2.04
N ALA A 82 -6.71 15.80 -2.94
CA ALA A 82 -5.71 16.83 -3.07
C ALA A 82 -6.02 17.68 -4.30
N VAL A 83 -5.88 18.99 -4.18
CA VAL A 83 -6.01 19.90 -5.32
C VAL A 83 -4.82 19.64 -6.25
N THR A 84 -5.09 19.16 -7.46
CA THR A 84 -4.06 19.00 -8.48
C THR A 84 -3.89 20.32 -9.25
N PRO A 85 -2.66 20.66 -9.69
CA PRO A 85 -2.44 21.90 -10.42
C PRO A 85 -3.22 21.88 -11.75
N ILE A 86 -3.81 23.03 -12.10
CA ILE A 86 -4.66 23.16 -13.30
C ILE A 86 -3.83 23.06 -14.59
N GLN A 87 -2.54 23.40 -14.52
CA GLN A 87 -1.58 23.19 -15.58
C GLN A 87 -0.45 22.33 -15.03
N VAL A 88 -0.28 21.15 -15.62
CA VAL A 88 0.90 20.31 -15.39
C VAL A 88 1.96 20.84 -16.34
N THR A 89 3.06 21.39 -15.82
CA THR A 89 4.25 21.63 -16.64
C THR A 89 4.71 20.28 -17.16
N LYS A 90 4.46 20.01 -18.44
CA LYS A 90 5.05 18.87 -19.13
C LYS A 90 6.50 19.26 -19.43
N ASP A 91 7.42 18.72 -18.64
CA ASP A 91 8.81 18.57 -19.08
C ASP A 91 8.90 17.43 -20.12
#